data_AF-A0AAN6VQ93-F1
#
_entry.id   AF-A0AAN6VQ93-F1
#
_cell.length_a   1.000
_cell.length_b   1.000
_cell.length_c   1.000
_cell.angle_alpha   90.00
_cell.angle_beta   90.00
_cell.angle_gamma   90.00
#
_symmetry.space_group_name_H-M   'P 1'
#
loop_
_entity.id
_entity.type
_entity.pdbx_description
1 polymer ?
#
loop_
_entity_poly.entity_id
_entity_poly.type
_entity_poly.pdbx_seq_one_letter_code
_entity_poly.pdbx_strand_id
1 'polypeptide(L)'
;MASSASLPVLPQAAWPTDQVDEHTCKAAGEFFATWMTSPEQIEAKTYRGPGLDATAQYLRVLYGLEDDKAFTDGQLVWWFADTQAQAQMAGDQVYQEFLSTVIQPAVTFCGASVCKSLGWAGNGDLAGIGVFSSYYIEAILATIYMVVLLGKSFHLWGGGGAPGRILGAFLGTLGDLIMGAFVFSLVVVIASLHSIFQVRGDEDFSVTTYEIVTAMLVTVFSVCSATLLYCLAEHGKGPKVLLRAVLFALWALMLAVVNIGRTTDPSAAALQSGTIGHPFELYCQVIGTGPLEAVRIFAVASAGLGALWLVYLLSRKCRSKASETGRLWRAVVTILAWIVMWVFLGVFTALRARSIEVAGASDKSNEWSFGQIVAVAAWVPVLLNFIYILIAGVDGAQNSKLPDGYEVTISTGNAGGDGDGKA
;
A
#
# COMPACT_ATOMS: atom_id res chain seq x y z
N MET A 1 37.50 34.21 33.15
CA MET A 1 36.59 34.10 34.31
C MET A 1 35.31 34.85 33.95
N ALA A 2 34.38 34.18 33.27
CA ALA A 2 33.04 34.73 33.08
C ALA A 2 32.28 34.51 34.39
N SER A 3 31.74 35.58 34.95
CA SER A 3 30.82 35.55 36.08
C SER A 3 29.73 34.52 35.81
N SER A 4 29.55 33.54 36.71
CA SER A 4 28.41 32.62 36.70
C SER A 4 27.14 33.42 36.96
N ALA A 5 26.61 34.07 35.93
CA ALA A 5 25.28 34.65 35.99
C ALA A 5 24.32 33.48 36.25
N SER A 6 23.68 33.49 37.41
CA SER A 6 22.63 32.53 37.74
C SER A 6 21.59 32.55 36.62
N LEU A 7 21.34 31.38 36.02
CA LEU A 7 20.26 31.18 35.07
C LEU A 7 18.96 31.75 35.66
N PRO A 8 18.19 32.52 34.88
CA PRO A 8 16.91 33.00 35.37
C PRO A 8 16.00 31.79 35.60
N VAL A 9 15.34 31.78 36.76
CA VAL A 9 14.40 30.72 37.13
C VAL A 9 13.12 30.95 36.34
N LEU A 10 12.84 30.07 35.37
CA LEU A 10 11.57 30.08 34.66
C LEU A 10 10.42 29.76 35.63
N PRO A 11 9.21 30.28 35.38
CA PRO A 11 8.02 29.86 36.13
C PRO A 11 7.78 28.35 35.96
N GLN A 12 6.88 27.78 36.76
CA GLN A 12 6.53 26.37 36.61
C GLN A 12 5.89 26.13 35.22
N ALA A 13 6.36 25.10 34.51
CA ALA A 13 5.80 24.74 33.21
C ALA A 13 4.30 24.42 33.36
N ALA A 14 3.47 25.10 32.59
CA ALA A 14 2.03 24.92 32.62
C ALA A 14 1.51 25.13 31.21
N TRP A 15 1.18 24.03 30.53
CA TRP A 15 0.55 24.13 29.22
C TRP A 15 -0.80 24.84 29.36
N PRO A 16 -1.04 25.96 28.65
CA PRO A 16 -2.30 26.67 28.74
C PRO A 16 -3.40 25.84 28.07
N THR A 17 -4.16 25.07 28.86
CA THR A 17 -5.21 24.18 28.34
C THR A 17 -6.37 24.92 27.70
N ASP A 18 -6.54 26.20 28.04
CA ASP A 18 -7.59 27.11 27.58
C ASP A 18 -7.20 27.92 26.33
N GLN A 19 -5.91 27.91 25.94
CA GLN A 19 -5.38 28.68 24.80
C GLN A 19 -4.72 27.79 23.73
N VAL A 20 -5.15 26.53 23.60
CA VAL A 20 -4.66 25.64 22.53
C VAL A 20 -5.20 26.12 21.19
N ASP A 21 -4.48 27.03 20.54
CA ASP A 21 -4.77 27.50 19.19
C ASP A 21 -3.86 26.85 18.15
N GLU A 22 -4.19 27.06 16.87
CA GLU A 22 -3.45 26.46 15.76
C GLU A 22 -1.98 26.94 15.71
N HIS A 23 -1.73 28.20 16.11
CA HIS A 23 -0.40 28.80 16.11
C HIS A 23 0.51 28.17 17.18
N THR A 24 -0.01 28.04 18.40
CA THR A 24 0.62 27.38 19.54
C THR A 24 0.97 25.94 19.22
N CYS A 25 0.02 25.20 18.66
CA CYS A 25 0.27 23.81 18.27
C CYS A 25 1.24 23.69 17.11
N LYS A 26 1.26 24.65 16.18
CA LYS A 26 2.27 24.68 15.12
C LYS A 26 3.68 24.80 15.70
N ALA A 27 3.92 25.75 16.61
CA ALA A 27 5.22 25.92 17.28
C ALA A 27 5.62 24.66 18.07
N ALA A 28 4.68 24.03 18.78
CA ALA A 28 4.90 22.78 19.49
C ALA A 28 5.30 21.62 18.55
N GLY A 29 4.62 21.52 17.40
CA GLY A 29 4.93 20.52 16.39
C GLY A 29 6.30 20.71 15.76
N GLU A 30 6.64 21.95 15.37
CA GLU A 30 7.96 22.28 14.80
C GLU A 30 9.10 22.08 15.81
N PHE A 31 8.90 22.47 17.06
CA PHE A 31 9.84 22.21 18.15
C PHE A 31 10.08 20.70 18.31
N PHE A 32 8.99 19.92 18.48
CA PHE A 32 9.10 18.49 18.69
C PHE A 32 9.77 17.79 17.51
N ALA A 33 9.39 18.15 16.28
CA ALA A 33 10.00 17.61 15.08
C ALA A 33 11.49 17.90 15.02
N THR A 34 11.92 19.12 15.35
CA THR A 34 13.34 19.47 15.32
C THR A 34 14.12 18.85 16.49
N TRP A 35 13.48 18.65 17.65
CA TRP A 35 14.07 17.97 18.79
C TRP A 35 14.34 16.49 18.47
N MET A 36 13.35 15.79 17.89
CA MET A 36 13.46 14.38 17.47
C MET A 36 14.44 14.18 16.30
N THR A 37 14.59 15.16 15.41
CA THR A 37 15.47 15.06 14.23
C THR A 37 16.87 15.63 14.47
N SER A 38 17.17 16.10 15.69
CA SER A 38 18.48 16.69 15.99
C SER A 38 19.59 15.63 15.87
N PRO A 39 20.68 15.89 15.12
CA PRO A 39 21.68 14.88 14.72
C PRO A 39 22.45 14.18 15.85
N GLU A 40 22.28 14.59 17.11
CA GLU A 40 22.89 13.90 18.26
C GLU A 40 22.32 12.50 18.48
N GLN A 41 21.15 12.16 17.91
CA GLN A 41 20.64 10.80 17.90
C GLN A 41 20.99 9.99 16.64
N ILE A 42 21.65 10.60 15.63
CA ILE A 42 22.03 9.95 14.36
C ILE A 42 23.51 10.28 14.00
N GLU A 43 24.44 10.04 14.93
CA GLU A 43 25.89 9.87 14.68
C GLU A 43 26.84 11.07 14.40
N ALA A 44 26.45 12.36 14.35
CA ALA A 44 27.39 13.42 13.95
C ALA A 44 27.78 14.43 15.06
N LYS A 45 29.09 14.60 15.29
CA LYS A 45 29.78 15.52 16.23
C LYS A 45 29.55 17.04 16.03
N THR A 46 28.41 17.47 15.53
CA THR A 46 28.00 18.88 15.50
C THR A 46 26.53 18.97 15.85
N TYR A 47 26.26 19.21 17.13
CA TYR A 47 24.93 19.55 17.63
C TYR A 47 24.35 20.71 16.81
N ARG A 48 23.31 20.42 16.02
CA ARG A 48 22.31 21.40 15.63
C ARG A 48 21.08 21.01 16.43
N GLY A 49 20.92 21.62 17.60
CA GLY A 49 19.74 21.42 18.43
C GLY A 49 18.44 21.76 17.68
N PRO A 50 17.28 21.62 18.35
CA PRO A 50 16.01 22.03 17.77
C PRO A 50 16.11 23.46 17.24
N GLY A 51 15.37 23.78 16.18
CA GLY A 51 15.44 25.07 15.51
C GLY A 51 15.31 26.17 16.56
N LEU A 52 16.28 27.09 16.62
CA LEU A 52 16.40 28.06 17.71
C LEU A 52 15.08 28.84 17.90
N ASP A 53 14.45 29.20 16.78
CA ASP A 53 13.18 29.91 16.74
C ASP A 53 12.02 29.03 17.25
N ALA A 54 11.86 27.82 16.71
CA ALA A 54 10.82 26.88 17.13
C ALA A 54 10.91 26.53 18.64
N THR A 55 12.13 26.37 19.14
CA THR A 55 12.41 26.11 20.56
C THR A 55 12.02 27.29 21.44
N ALA A 56 12.46 28.50 21.08
CA ALA A 56 12.12 29.70 21.83
C ALA A 56 10.61 29.95 21.85
N GLN A 57 9.95 29.83 20.69
CA GLN A 57 8.50 29.98 20.57
C GLN A 57 7.73 28.95 21.42
N TYR A 58 8.12 27.68 21.33
CA TYR A 58 7.51 26.62 22.15
C TYR A 58 7.66 26.88 23.65
N LEU A 59 8.85 27.30 24.10
CA LEU A 59 9.08 27.61 25.51
C LEU A 59 8.28 28.83 25.97
N ARG A 60 8.11 29.84 25.11
CA ARG A 60 7.23 30.96 25.44
C ARG A 60 5.80 30.52 25.70
N VAL A 61 5.27 29.64 24.86
CA VAL A 61 3.94 29.06 25.07
C VAL A 61 3.92 28.24 26.37
N LEU A 62 4.84 27.28 26.52
CA LEU A 62 4.86 26.33 27.63
C LEU A 62 4.93 27.01 29.01
N TYR A 63 5.58 28.18 29.08
CA TYR A 63 5.77 28.96 30.30
C TYR A 63 4.90 30.22 30.39
N GLY A 64 4.00 30.46 29.43
CA GLY A 64 3.13 31.64 29.41
C GLY A 64 3.87 32.98 29.28
N LEU A 65 4.93 33.02 28.48
CA LEU A 65 5.84 34.16 28.29
C LEU A 65 5.61 34.91 26.96
N GLU A 66 4.43 34.80 26.34
CA GLU A 66 4.16 35.37 25.00
C GLU A 66 4.39 36.89 24.93
N ASP A 67 3.93 37.62 25.96
CA ASP A 67 4.09 39.07 26.06
C ASP A 67 5.37 39.50 26.82
N ASP A 68 6.11 38.54 27.37
CA ASP A 68 7.22 38.83 28.27
C ASP A 68 8.54 39.01 27.52
N LYS A 69 8.94 40.27 27.36
CA LYS A 69 10.25 40.65 26.80
C LYS A 69 11.40 40.47 27.79
N ALA A 70 11.15 40.01 29.02
CA ALA A 70 12.21 39.75 30.01
C ALA A 70 13.18 38.66 29.53
N PHE A 71 12.73 37.75 28.66
CA PHE A 71 13.53 36.66 28.13
C PHE A 71 13.78 36.79 26.63
N THR A 72 15.05 36.88 26.28
CA THR A 72 15.50 36.77 24.87
C THR A 72 15.40 35.31 24.40
N ASP A 73 15.22 35.10 23.09
CA ASP A 73 15.19 33.75 22.49
C ASP A 73 16.44 32.94 22.86
N GLY A 74 17.60 33.60 22.84
CA GLY A 74 18.87 32.97 23.19
C GLY A 74 18.92 32.49 24.65
N GLN A 75 18.29 33.21 25.59
CA GLN A 75 18.21 32.78 26.99
C GLN A 75 17.29 31.57 27.15
N LEU A 76 16.15 31.52 26.46
CA LEU A 76 15.23 30.39 26.50
C LEU A 76 15.88 29.12 25.91
N VAL A 77 16.51 29.25 24.74
CA VAL A 77 17.21 28.12 24.12
C VAL A 77 18.39 27.65 24.96
N TRP A 78 19.17 28.57 25.52
CA TRP A 78 20.29 28.20 26.39
C TRP A 78 19.81 27.50 27.66
N TRP A 79 18.74 28.00 28.29
CA TRP A 79 18.10 27.35 29.44
C TRP A 79 17.66 25.92 29.09
N PHE A 80 17.03 25.72 27.91
CA PHE A 80 16.58 24.39 27.48
C PHE A 80 17.75 23.42 27.31
N ALA A 81 18.79 23.84 26.59
CA ALA A 81 19.98 23.03 26.36
C ALA A 81 20.69 22.66 27.67
N ASP A 82 20.85 23.62 28.58
CA ASP A 82 21.48 23.40 29.88
C ASP A 82 20.63 22.48 30.77
N THR A 83 19.31 22.69 30.82
CA THR A 83 18.38 21.87 31.60
C THR A 83 18.34 20.42 31.09
N GLN A 84 18.33 20.22 29.77
CA GLN A 84 18.39 18.89 29.17
C GLN A 84 19.69 18.18 29.55
N ALA A 85 20.83 18.87 29.42
CA ALA A 85 22.15 18.30 29.75
C ALA A 85 22.26 17.96 31.24
N GLN A 86 21.76 18.83 32.14
CA GLN A 86 21.73 18.55 33.58
C GLN A 86 20.82 17.36 33.91
N ALA A 87 19.65 17.26 33.29
CA ALA A 87 18.72 16.15 33.50
C ALA A 87 19.34 14.81 33.05
N GLN A 88 20.07 14.79 31.93
CA GLN A 88 20.81 13.62 31.46
C GLN A 88 21.92 13.20 32.44
N MET A 89 22.67 14.17 32.99
CA MET A 89 23.73 13.89 33.97
C MET A 89 23.19 13.42 35.34
N ALA A 90 21.99 13.85 35.72
CA ALA A 90 21.36 13.52 37.00
C ALA A 90 20.77 12.09 37.05
N GLY A 91 20.62 11.43 35.90
CA GLY A 91 20.16 10.05 35.78
C GLY A 91 18.71 9.92 35.27
N ASP A 92 18.32 8.68 34.96
CA ASP A 92 17.10 8.36 34.20
C ASP A 92 15.83 8.97 34.78
N GLN A 93 15.67 8.98 36.10
CA GLN A 93 14.47 9.50 36.74
C GLN A 93 14.27 11.00 36.48
N VAL A 94 15.34 11.80 36.61
CA VAL A 94 15.29 13.26 36.38
C VAL A 94 15.11 13.55 34.90
N TYR A 95 15.73 12.75 34.03
CA TYR A 95 15.52 12.85 32.60
C TYR A 95 14.07 12.55 32.18
N GLN A 96 13.43 11.53 32.77
CA GLN A 96 12.01 11.25 32.53
C GLN A 96 11.10 12.37 33.05
N GLU A 97 11.45 13.02 34.16
CA GLU A 97 10.74 14.21 34.64
C GLU A 97 10.87 15.37 33.65
N PHE A 98 12.06 15.60 33.08
CA PHE A 98 12.26 16.57 32.01
C PHE A 98 11.42 16.25 30.78
N LEU A 99 11.43 14.99 30.31
CA LEU A 99 10.62 14.57 29.15
C LEU A 99 9.13 14.78 29.40
N SER A 100 8.62 14.37 30.56
CA SER A 100 7.20 14.52 30.91
C SER A 100 6.77 15.97 31.10
N THR A 101 7.67 16.85 31.55
CA THR A 101 7.35 18.26 31.82
C THR A 101 7.51 19.14 30.59
N VAL A 102 8.56 18.92 29.80
CA VAL A 102 8.95 19.81 28.70
C VAL A 102 8.59 19.25 27.33
N ILE A 103 8.66 17.93 27.11
CA ILE A 103 8.47 17.33 25.78
C ILE A 103 7.06 16.78 25.60
N GLN A 104 6.56 16.03 26.58
CA GLN A 104 5.29 15.34 26.53
C GLN A 104 4.07 16.27 26.31
N PRO A 105 4.04 17.54 26.79
CA PRO A 105 2.92 18.44 26.50
C PRO A 105 2.72 18.67 24.99
N ALA A 106 3.79 18.82 24.21
CA ALA A 106 3.68 19.00 22.76
C ALA A 106 2.94 17.82 22.09
N VAL A 107 3.27 16.58 22.48
CA VAL A 107 2.62 15.37 21.95
C VAL A 107 1.19 15.24 22.45
N THR A 108 0.96 15.51 23.74
CA THR A 108 -0.33 15.25 24.40
C THR A 108 -1.39 16.25 23.97
N PHE A 109 -1.04 17.54 23.89
CA PHE A 109 -1.98 18.61 23.57
C PHE A 109 -2.00 18.96 22.07
N CYS A 110 -0.89 18.75 21.35
CA CYS A 110 -0.72 19.16 19.97
C CYS A 110 -0.32 18.02 19.02
N GLY A 111 -0.68 16.77 19.35
CA GLY A 111 -0.30 15.58 18.60
C GLY A 111 -0.56 15.65 17.09
N ALA A 112 -1.70 16.22 16.66
CA ALA A 112 -1.99 16.38 15.22
C ALA A 112 -0.99 17.31 14.51
N SER A 113 -0.53 18.37 15.17
CA SER A 113 0.48 19.28 14.63
C SER A 113 1.87 18.66 14.68
N VAL A 114 2.20 17.97 15.77
CA VAL A 114 3.42 17.16 15.89
C VAL A 114 3.54 16.19 14.72
N CYS A 115 2.47 15.48 14.38
CA CYS A 115 2.46 14.53 13.27
C CYS A 115 2.68 15.19 11.91
N LYS A 116 2.07 16.36 11.67
CA LYS A 116 2.31 17.13 10.44
C LYS A 116 3.74 17.64 10.34
N SER A 117 4.34 18.06 11.45
CA SER A 117 5.68 18.64 11.50
C SER A 117 6.80 17.61 11.47
N LEU A 118 6.59 16.41 12.01
CA LEU A 118 7.59 15.33 11.98
C LEU A 118 7.98 14.95 10.55
N GLY A 119 7.07 15.18 9.61
CA GLY A 119 7.28 14.85 8.21
C GLY A 119 7.25 13.34 7.98
N TRP A 120 6.54 12.91 6.95
CA TRP A 120 6.54 11.50 6.59
C TRP A 120 6.55 11.33 5.08
N ALA A 121 7.64 10.77 4.56
CA ALA A 121 7.82 10.62 3.12
C ALA A 121 6.97 9.48 2.52
N GLY A 122 6.49 8.55 3.36
CA GLY A 122 5.81 7.33 2.92
C GLY A 122 6.62 6.53 1.90
N ASN A 123 5.94 5.58 1.24
CA ASN A 123 6.52 4.81 0.15
C ASN A 123 5.79 5.13 -1.16
N GLY A 124 6.37 6.05 -1.92
CA GLY A 124 5.83 6.50 -3.21
C GLY A 124 5.77 5.42 -4.29
N ASP A 125 6.48 4.29 -4.13
CA ASP A 125 6.50 3.19 -5.10
C ASP A 125 5.32 2.22 -4.91
N LEU A 126 4.82 2.05 -3.68
CA LEU A 126 3.67 1.19 -3.37
C LEU A 126 2.38 1.98 -3.12
N ALA A 127 2.47 3.16 -2.51
CA ALA A 127 1.32 3.99 -2.13
C ALA A 127 1.23 5.32 -2.89
N GLY A 128 2.14 5.55 -3.84
CA GLY A 128 2.12 6.75 -4.67
C GLY A 128 0.85 6.89 -5.49
N ILE A 129 0.47 8.13 -5.79
CA ILE A 129 -0.82 8.44 -6.42
C ILE A 129 -1.06 7.71 -7.75
N GLY A 130 -0.05 7.56 -8.62
CA GLY A 130 -0.22 6.84 -9.88
C GLY A 130 -0.34 5.32 -9.70
N VAL A 131 0.47 4.71 -8.83
CA VAL A 131 0.37 3.27 -8.52
C VAL A 131 -0.98 2.96 -7.85
N PHE A 132 -1.40 3.82 -6.93
CA PHE A 132 -2.72 3.76 -6.31
C PHE A 132 -3.85 3.83 -7.35
N SER A 133 -3.73 4.74 -8.34
CA SER A 133 -4.68 4.84 -9.45
C SER A 133 -4.69 3.56 -10.29
N SER A 134 -3.54 2.94 -10.52
CA SER A 134 -3.44 1.66 -11.23
C SER A 134 -4.18 0.52 -10.54
N TYR A 135 -4.17 0.47 -9.20
CA TYR A 135 -4.98 -0.51 -8.46
C TYR A 135 -6.48 -0.34 -8.71
N TYR A 136 -6.97 0.90 -8.74
CA TYR A 136 -8.37 1.18 -9.08
C TYR A 136 -8.70 0.79 -10.52
N ILE A 137 -7.83 1.11 -11.49
CA ILE A 137 -8.02 0.73 -12.89
C ILE A 137 -8.09 -0.80 -13.01
N GLU A 138 -7.17 -1.54 -12.39
CA GLU A 138 -7.18 -3.01 -12.37
C GLU A 138 -8.48 -3.56 -11.76
N ALA A 139 -8.87 -3.07 -10.58
CA ALA A 139 -10.05 -3.54 -9.86
C ALA A 139 -11.36 -3.30 -10.65
N ILE A 140 -11.48 -2.14 -11.28
CA ILE A 140 -12.62 -1.77 -12.12
C ILE A 140 -12.66 -2.67 -13.36
N LEU A 141 -11.54 -2.81 -14.07
CA LEU A 141 -11.46 -3.67 -15.26
C LEU A 141 -11.79 -5.13 -14.90
N ALA A 142 -11.18 -5.68 -13.85
CA ALA A 142 -11.46 -7.04 -13.39
C ALA A 142 -12.94 -7.24 -13.04
N THR A 143 -13.56 -6.26 -12.38
CA THR A 143 -14.98 -6.29 -12.01
C THR A 143 -15.88 -6.26 -13.25
N ILE A 144 -15.61 -5.39 -14.21
CA ILE A 144 -16.40 -5.33 -15.46
C ILE A 144 -16.34 -6.67 -16.19
N TYR A 145 -15.13 -7.24 -16.35
CA TYR A 145 -14.97 -8.53 -17.03
C TYR A 145 -15.64 -9.67 -16.29
N MET A 146 -15.57 -9.69 -14.96
CA MET A 146 -16.29 -10.65 -14.14
C MET A 146 -17.80 -10.59 -14.40
N VAL A 147 -18.41 -9.42 -14.34
CA VAL A 147 -19.86 -9.25 -14.55
C VAL A 147 -20.28 -9.74 -15.94
N VAL A 148 -19.54 -9.35 -16.98
CA VAL A 148 -19.82 -9.75 -18.37
C VAL A 148 -19.70 -11.26 -18.56
N LEU A 149 -18.60 -11.86 -18.10
CA LEU A 149 -18.30 -13.27 -18.37
C LEU A 149 -19.07 -14.25 -17.48
N LEU A 150 -19.33 -13.89 -16.23
CA LEU A 150 -20.25 -14.68 -15.38
C LEU A 150 -21.69 -14.56 -15.91
N GLY A 151 -22.12 -13.37 -16.31
CA GLY A 151 -23.42 -13.15 -16.95
C GLY A 151 -23.64 -14.04 -18.17
N LYS A 152 -22.63 -14.15 -19.04
CA LYS A 152 -22.60 -15.10 -20.15
C LYS A 152 -22.65 -16.56 -19.68
N SER A 153 -21.83 -16.93 -18.70
CA SER A 153 -21.69 -18.33 -18.24
C SER A 153 -22.99 -18.90 -17.65
N PHE A 154 -23.78 -18.05 -17.00
CA PHE A 154 -25.08 -18.41 -16.42
C PHE A 154 -26.27 -18.12 -17.33
N HIS A 155 -26.03 -17.76 -18.61
CA HIS A 155 -27.09 -17.39 -19.56
C HIS A 155 -28.03 -16.28 -19.03
N LEU A 156 -27.54 -15.44 -18.11
CA LEU A 156 -28.31 -14.30 -17.59
C LEU A 156 -28.56 -13.25 -18.68
N TRP A 157 -27.72 -13.27 -19.71
CA TRP A 157 -27.81 -12.40 -20.89
C TRP A 157 -28.61 -13.13 -21.98
N GLY A 158 -29.86 -13.48 -21.66
CA GLY A 158 -30.73 -14.28 -22.53
C GLY A 158 -31.18 -13.52 -23.78
N GLY A 159 -31.06 -14.17 -24.95
CA GLY A 159 -31.85 -13.94 -26.18
C GLY A 159 -31.77 -12.59 -26.91
N GLY A 160 -31.39 -11.50 -26.25
CA GLY A 160 -31.46 -10.15 -26.80
C GLY A 160 -30.30 -9.28 -26.34
N GLY A 161 -29.29 -9.13 -27.20
CA GLY A 161 -28.74 -7.80 -27.42
C GLY A 161 -27.60 -7.28 -26.54
N ALA A 162 -26.73 -8.12 -25.98
CA ALA A 162 -25.34 -7.65 -25.96
C ALA A 162 -24.89 -7.69 -27.43
N PRO A 163 -24.63 -6.55 -28.10
CA PRO A 163 -24.20 -6.57 -29.49
C PRO A 163 -22.97 -7.45 -29.54
N GLY A 164 -22.98 -8.52 -30.35
CA GLY A 164 -21.92 -9.54 -30.37
C GLY A 164 -20.51 -8.94 -30.51
N ARG A 165 -20.43 -7.72 -31.04
CA ARG A 165 -19.23 -6.86 -31.04
C ARG A 165 -18.68 -6.51 -29.67
N ILE A 166 -19.49 -6.05 -28.71
CA ILE A 166 -19.00 -5.70 -27.36
C ILE A 166 -18.48 -6.94 -26.64
N LEU A 167 -19.26 -8.03 -26.66
CA LEU A 167 -18.84 -9.30 -26.05
C LEU A 167 -17.61 -9.88 -26.75
N GLY A 168 -17.53 -9.75 -28.08
CA GLY A 168 -16.36 -10.10 -28.88
C GLY A 168 -15.12 -9.28 -28.51
N ALA A 169 -15.27 -7.97 -28.26
CA ALA A 169 -14.20 -7.12 -27.78
C ALA A 169 -13.69 -7.57 -26.41
N PHE A 170 -14.59 -7.78 -25.43
CA PHE A 170 -14.22 -8.31 -24.11
C PHE A 170 -13.47 -9.64 -24.21
N LEU A 171 -13.95 -10.59 -25.02
CA LEU A 171 -13.28 -11.88 -25.18
C LEU A 171 -11.94 -11.74 -25.90
N GLY A 172 -11.83 -10.80 -26.85
CA GLY A 172 -10.63 -10.52 -27.61
C GLY A 172 -9.51 -9.89 -26.78
N THR A 173 -9.85 -9.04 -25.81
CA THR A 173 -8.88 -8.38 -24.91
C THR A 173 -8.67 -9.09 -23.58
N LEU A 174 -9.44 -10.13 -23.28
CA LEU A 174 -9.32 -10.89 -22.02
C LEU A 174 -7.89 -11.44 -21.82
N GLY A 175 -7.25 -11.91 -22.89
CA GLY A 175 -5.87 -12.39 -22.83
C GLY A 175 -4.87 -11.30 -22.42
N ASP A 176 -4.99 -10.11 -23.01
CA ASP A 176 -4.14 -8.96 -22.71
C ASP A 176 -4.33 -8.50 -21.26
N LEU A 177 -5.60 -8.44 -20.79
CA LEU A 177 -5.92 -8.07 -19.41
C LEU A 177 -5.35 -9.08 -18.41
N ILE A 178 -5.51 -10.38 -18.67
CA ILE A 178 -4.94 -11.44 -17.82
C ILE A 178 -3.42 -11.29 -17.74
N MET A 179 -2.74 -11.19 -18.90
CA MET A 179 -1.27 -11.06 -18.90
C MET A 179 -0.82 -9.79 -18.17
N GLY A 180 -1.50 -8.67 -18.39
CA GLY A 180 -1.25 -7.42 -17.67
C GLY A 180 -1.38 -7.58 -16.16
N ALA A 181 -2.49 -8.16 -15.69
CA ALA A 181 -2.73 -8.39 -14.25
C ALA A 181 -1.70 -9.34 -13.62
N PHE A 182 -1.28 -10.39 -14.34
CA PHE A 182 -0.25 -11.31 -13.85
C PHE A 182 1.13 -10.64 -13.74
N VAL A 183 1.53 -9.87 -14.74
CA VAL A 183 2.79 -9.11 -14.72
C VAL A 183 2.75 -8.07 -13.62
N PHE A 184 1.64 -7.33 -13.51
CA PHE A 184 1.44 -6.33 -12.48
C PHE A 184 1.52 -6.95 -11.07
N SER A 185 0.82 -8.06 -10.84
CA SER A 185 0.89 -8.81 -9.57
C SER A 185 2.30 -9.28 -9.24
N LEU A 186 3.04 -9.79 -10.23
CA LEU A 186 4.41 -10.23 -10.03
C LEU A 186 5.32 -9.07 -9.60
N VAL A 187 5.22 -7.93 -10.28
CA VAL A 187 6.01 -6.73 -9.94
C VAL A 187 5.65 -6.21 -8.55
N VAL A 188 4.36 -6.14 -8.20
CA VAL A 188 3.91 -5.71 -6.87
C VAL A 188 4.43 -6.63 -5.77
N VAL A 189 4.39 -7.94 -5.98
CA VAL A 189 4.94 -8.94 -5.04
C VAL A 189 6.46 -8.77 -4.89
N ILE A 190 7.19 -8.58 -6.00
CA ILE A 190 8.65 -8.38 -5.96
C ILE A 190 9.00 -7.08 -5.24
N ALA A 191 8.30 -5.97 -5.55
CA ALA A 191 8.51 -4.69 -4.89
C ALA A 191 8.21 -4.78 -3.38
N SER A 192 7.15 -5.52 -3.01
CA SER A 192 6.79 -5.77 -1.61
C SER A 192 7.86 -6.59 -0.89
N LEU A 193 8.40 -7.63 -1.52
CA LEU A 193 9.51 -8.40 -0.96
C LEU A 193 10.78 -7.56 -0.83
N HIS A 194 11.11 -6.78 -1.86
CA HIS A 194 12.27 -5.89 -1.83
C HIS A 194 12.16 -4.90 -0.68
N SER A 195 11.01 -4.22 -0.54
CA SER A 195 10.75 -3.31 0.58
C SER A 195 10.94 -4.02 1.91
N ILE A 196 10.37 -5.22 2.11
CA ILE A 196 10.51 -6.01 3.34
C ILE A 196 11.95 -6.49 3.60
N PHE A 197 12.72 -6.82 2.56
CA PHE A 197 14.12 -7.23 2.71
C PHE A 197 15.05 -6.06 2.99
N GLN A 198 14.79 -4.90 2.38
CA GLN A 198 15.53 -3.68 2.65
C GLN A 198 15.43 -3.31 4.13
N VAL A 199 14.25 -3.48 4.75
CA VAL A 199 14.04 -3.33 6.21
C VAL A 199 14.99 -4.18 7.05
N ARG A 200 15.33 -5.37 6.57
CA ARG A 200 16.14 -6.31 7.35
C ARG A 200 17.63 -6.07 7.18
N GLY A 201 18.04 -5.44 6.09
CA GLY A 201 19.43 -5.28 5.71
C GLY A 201 20.05 -3.96 6.15
N ASP A 202 19.24 -2.96 6.46
CA ASP A 202 19.69 -1.60 6.73
C ASP A 202 19.30 -1.20 8.15
N GLU A 203 20.28 -1.15 9.05
CA GLU A 203 20.09 -0.75 10.46
C GLU A 203 19.73 0.75 10.58
N ASP A 204 20.10 1.55 9.58
CA ASP A 204 19.85 3.00 9.53
C ASP A 204 18.51 3.35 8.88
N PHE A 205 17.91 2.40 8.15
CA PHE A 205 16.63 2.63 7.48
C PHE A 205 15.48 2.40 8.46
N SER A 206 14.92 3.50 8.93
CA SER A 206 13.73 3.52 9.78
C SER A 206 12.49 3.10 8.97
N VAL A 207 12.38 1.82 8.63
CA VAL A 207 11.21 1.31 7.92
C VAL A 207 9.99 1.41 8.81
N THR A 208 8.92 1.84 8.18
CA THR A 208 7.63 2.07 8.80
C THR A 208 6.79 0.77 8.76
N THR A 209 6.16 0.43 9.87
CA THR A 209 5.03 -0.50 9.97
C THR A 209 4.02 -0.27 8.85
N TYR A 210 3.80 0.99 8.48
CA TYR A 210 2.99 1.38 7.33
C TYR A 210 3.44 0.73 6.02
N GLU A 211 4.74 0.72 5.72
CA GLU A 211 5.27 0.12 4.50
C GLU A 211 5.01 -1.39 4.46
N ILE A 212 5.25 -2.07 5.57
CA ILE A 212 5.02 -3.50 5.69
C ILE A 212 3.53 -3.83 5.50
N VAL A 213 2.64 -3.09 6.18
CA VAL A 213 1.19 -3.30 6.07
C VAL A 213 0.70 -2.99 4.66
N THR A 214 1.17 -1.90 4.06
CA THR A 214 0.85 -1.52 2.68
C THR A 214 1.29 -2.61 1.71
N ALA A 215 2.54 -3.08 1.82
CA ALA A 215 3.09 -4.16 1.01
C ALA A 215 2.25 -5.44 1.09
N MET A 216 1.80 -5.82 2.30
CA MET A 216 0.88 -6.95 2.47
C MET A 216 -0.47 -6.70 1.80
N LEU A 217 -1.07 -5.53 2.00
CA LEU A 217 -2.39 -5.20 1.47
C LEU A 217 -2.40 -5.26 -0.07
N VAL A 218 -1.46 -4.59 -0.71
CA VAL A 218 -1.36 -4.51 -2.18
C VAL A 218 -0.98 -5.86 -2.81
N THR A 219 -0.20 -6.68 -2.09
CA THR A 219 0.14 -8.04 -2.53
C THR A 219 -1.10 -8.94 -2.54
N VAL A 220 -1.89 -8.94 -1.46
CA VAL A 220 -3.12 -9.74 -1.41
C VAL A 220 -4.14 -9.26 -2.45
N PHE A 221 -4.30 -7.94 -2.58
CA PHE A 221 -5.13 -7.31 -3.61
C PHE A 221 -4.78 -7.82 -5.02
N SER A 222 -3.52 -7.62 -5.43
CA SER A 222 -3.08 -7.92 -6.81
C SER A 222 -3.20 -9.40 -7.15
N VAL A 223 -2.79 -10.29 -6.24
CA VAL A 223 -2.87 -11.73 -6.46
C VAL A 223 -4.34 -12.22 -6.50
N CYS A 224 -5.25 -11.60 -5.76
CA CYS A 224 -6.68 -11.87 -5.88
C CYS A 224 -7.24 -11.40 -7.23
N SER A 225 -6.83 -10.24 -7.74
CA SER A 225 -7.18 -9.75 -9.08
C SER A 225 -6.73 -10.73 -10.18
N ALA A 226 -5.49 -11.20 -10.12
CA ALA A 226 -4.97 -12.19 -11.07
C ALA A 226 -5.70 -13.54 -10.96
N THR A 227 -6.03 -13.98 -9.74
CA THR A 227 -6.82 -15.20 -9.50
C THR A 227 -8.20 -15.11 -10.12
N LEU A 228 -8.90 -13.99 -9.87
CA LEU A 228 -10.22 -13.69 -10.42
C LEU A 228 -10.20 -13.81 -11.94
N LEU A 229 -9.28 -13.10 -12.59
CA LEU A 229 -9.15 -13.07 -14.05
C LEU A 229 -8.77 -14.44 -14.63
N TYR A 230 -7.90 -15.19 -13.95
CA TYR A 230 -7.53 -16.54 -14.36
C TYR A 230 -8.72 -17.50 -14.34
N CYS A 231 -9.58 -17.43 -13.31
CA CYS A 231 -10.78 -18.26 -13.22
C CYS A 231 -11.79 -17.98 -14.34
N LEU A 232 -11.82 -16.75 -14.87
CA LEU A 232 -12.68 -16.35 -15.99
C LEU A 232 -12.17 -16.84 -17.37
N ALA A 233 -10.89 -17.17 -17.50
CA ALA A 233 -10.19 -17.45 -18.77
C ALA A 233 -10.51 -18.80 -19.45
N GLU A 234 -11.68 -19.40 -19.18
CA GLU A 234 -12.03 -20.81 -19.41
C GLU A 234 -11.62 -21.42 -20.78
N HIS A 235 -11.64 -20.64 -21.86
CA HIS A 235 -11.59 -21.14 -23.23
C HIS A 235 -10.34 -20.75 -24.05
N GLY A 236 -9.33 -20.12 -23.45
CA GLY A 236 -8.11 -19.76 -24.19
C GLY A 236 -7.29 -21.00 -24.62
N LYS A 237 -6.84 -21.04 -25.88
CA LYS A 237 -5.85 -22.03 -26.39
C LYS A 237 -4.41 -21.74 -25.90
N GLY A 238 -4.24 -20.85 -24.92
CA GLY A 238 -2.92 -20.42 -24.42
C GLY A 238 -2.19 -21.44 -23.55
N PRO A 239 -0.96 -21.12 -23.10
CA PRO A 239 -0.11 -21.98 -22.28
C PRO A 239 -0.66 -22.09 -20.84
N LYS A 240 -1.73 -22.89 -20.67
CA LYS A 240 -2.44 -23.07 -19.38
C LYS A 240 -1.53 -23.56 -18.26
N VAL A 241 -0.49 -24.33 -18.59
CA VAL A 241 0.46 -24.85 -17.60
C VAL A 241 1.33 -23.74 -17.03
N LEU A 242 1.87 -22.87 -17.89
CA LEU A 242 2.69 -21.73 -17.46
C LEU A 242 1.87 -20.80 -16.55
N LEU A 243 0.66 -20.44 -16.96
CA LEU A 243 -0.17 -19.52 -16.19
C LEU A 243 -0.55 -20.09 -14.81
N ARG A 244 -0.75 -21.41 -14.70
CA ARG A 244 -0.94 -22.10 -13.41
C ARG A 244 0.31 -22.07 -12.53
N ALA A 245 1.47 -22.30 -13.13
CA ALA A 245 2.75 -22.27 -12.42
C ALA A 245 3.03 -20.86 -11.88
N VAL A 246 2.78 -19.82 -12.69
CA VAL A 246 2.91 -18.42 -12.26
C VAL A 246 1.91 -18.10 -11.16
N LEU A 247 0.63 -18.49 -11.29
CA LEU A 247 -0.36 -18.24 -10.24
C LEU A 247 0.02 -18.91 -8.90
N PHE A 248 0.55 -20.14 -8.97
CA PHE A 248 1.05 -20.83 -7.79
C PHE A 248 2.24 -20.11 -7.16
N ALA A 249 3.19 -19.66 -7.99
CA ALA A 249 4.31 -18.85 -7.52
C ALA A 249 3.82 -17.55 -6.86
N LEU A 250 2.81 -16.88 -7.42
CA LEU A 250 2.21 -15.68 -6.85
C LEU A 250 1.57 -15.94 -5.47
N TRP A 251 0.83 -17.04 -5.28
CA TRP A 251 0.31 -17.38 -3.95
C TRP A 251 1.41 -17.72 -2.95
N ALA A 252 2.43 -18.47 -3.37
CA ALA A 252 3.54 -18.82 -2.50
C ALA A 252 4.31 -17.57 -2.06
N LEU A 253 4.57 -16.64 -2.99
CA LEU A 253 5.25 -15.38 -2.70
C LEU A 253 4.36 -14.43 -1.87
N MET A 254 3.04 -14.38 -2.13
CA MET A 254 2.10 -13.63 -1.29
C MET A 254 2.13 -14.12 0.16
N LEU A 255 2.10 -15.44 0.36
CA LEU A 255 2.25 -16.02 1.70
C LEU A 255 3.63 -15.70 2.29
N ALA A 256 4.70 -15.68 1.49
CA ALA A 256 6.01 -15.26 1.96
C ALA A 256 6.00 -13.80 2.44
N VAL A 257 5.47 -12.85 1.64
CA VAL A 257 5.32 -11.43 2.02
C VAL A 257 4.58 -11.28 3.34
N VAL A 258 3.43 -11.94 3.49
CA VAL A 258 2.59 -11.82 4.70
C VAL A 258 3.27 -12.45 5.92
N ASN A 259 3.90 -13.62 5.78
CA ASN A 259 4.56 -14.27 6.91
C ASN A 259 5.85 -13.57 7.32
N ILE A 260 6.67 -13.13 6.35
CA ILE A 260 7.90 -12.39 6.61
C ILE A 260 7.55 -11.06 7.26
N GLY A 261 6.64 -10.28 6.68
CA GLY A 261 6.26 -8.98 7.24
C GLY A 261 5.72 -9.06 8.67
N ARG A 262 4.98 -10.14 9.04
CA ARG A 262 4.55 -10.37 10.43
C ARG A 262 5.71 -10.52 11.40
N THR A 263 6.73 -11.29 10.98
CA THR A 263 7.92 -11.50 11.83
C THR A 263 8.82 -10.27 11.92
N THR A 264 8.63 -9.32 11.01
CA THR A 264 9.41 -8.09 10.92
C THR A 264 8.65 -6.92 11.57
N ASP A 265 7.66 -7.15 12.44
CA ASP A 265 6.96 -6.05 13.13
C ASP A 265 7.99 -5.20 13.90
N PRO A 266 8.36 -4.04 13.34
CA PRO A 266 9.50 -3.29 13.83
C PRO A 266 9.14 -2.63 15.17
N SER A 267 7.85 -2.41 15.45
CA SER A 267 7.39 -1.73 16.65
C SER A 267 7.80 -2.46 17.94
N ALA A 268 7.68 -3.80 17.98
CA ALA A 268 8.01 -4.58 19.17
C ALA A 268 9.52 -4.70 19.41
N ALA A 269 10.30 -4.84 18.34
CA ALA A 269 11.76 -4.95 18.43
C ALA A 269 12.40 -3.58 18.70
N ALA A 270 11.98 -2.54 17.97
CA ALA A 270 12.47 -1.16 18.12
C ALA A 270 12.13 -0.55 19.49
N LEU A 271 10.93 -0.81 20.04
CA LEU A 271 10.64 -0.42 21.42
C LEU A 271 11.55 -1.11 22.44
N GLN A 272 11.98 -2.35 22.18
CA GLN A 272 12.81 -3.12 23.10
C GLN A 272 14.30 -2.78 22.98
N SER A 273 14.79 -2.47 21.79
CA SER A 273 16.21 -2.14 21.54
C SER A 273 16.54 -0.66 21.74
N GLY A 274 15.53 0.22 21.85
CA GLY A 274 15.74 1.66 21.88
C GLY A 274 16.33 2.22 20.58
N THR A 275 16.46 1.40 19.54
CA THR A 275 16.80 1.84 18.18
C THR A 275 15.51 2.35 17.53
N ILE A 276 15.45 3.66 17.39
CA ILE A 276 14.23 4.41 17.09
C ILE A 276 13.77 4.06 15.67
N GLY A 277 12.65 3.34 15.54
CA GLY A 277 11.85 3.38 14.30
C GLY A 277 11.38 4.81 14.04
N HIS A 278 11.04 5.17 12.79
CA HIS A 278 10.81 6.57 12.40
C HIS A 278 9.89 7.25 13.43
N PRO A 279 10.30 8.36 14.08
CA PRO A 279 9.58 8.98 15.22
C PRO A 279 8.07 9.15 14.97
N PHE A 280 7.73 9.41 13.71
CA PHE A 280 6.36 9.46 13.24
C PHE A 280 5.50 8.26 13.69
N GLU A 281 5.93 7.01 13.53
CA GLU A 281 5.05 5.87 13.87
C GLU A 281 4.82 5.68 15.37
N LEU A 282 5.79 6.09 16.18
CA LEU A 282 5.69 5.99 17.63
C LEU A 282 4.64 6.95 18.19
N TYR A 283 4.62 8.18 17.66
CA TYR A 283 3.76 9.25 18.16
C TYR A 283 2.47 9.45 17.33
N CYS A 284 2.48 9.02 16.08
CA CYS A 284 1.41 9.20 15.10
C CYS A 284 0.88 7.84 14.67
N GLN A 285 0.05 7.24 15.51
CA GLN A 285 -0.57 5.95 15.21
C GLN A 285 -1.56 6.07 14.04
N VAL A 286 -1.05 5.81 12.83
CA VAL A 286 -1.86 5.67 11.60
C VAL A 286 -2.55 4.30 11.58
N ILE A 287 -1.89 3.27 12.14
CA ILE A 287 -2.35 1.88 12.11
C ILE A 287 -2.68 1.42 13.53
N GLY A 288 -3.92 0.96 13.75
CA GLY A 288 -4.25 0.20 14.97
C GLY A 288 -3.69 -1.22 14.90
N THR A 289 -3.65 -1.96 16.00
CA THR A 289 -3.11 -3.35 16.02
C THR A 289 -4.01 -4.39 15.32
N GLY A 290 -5.31 -4.12 15.19
CA GLY A 290 -6.31 -5.04 14.62
C GLY A 290 -6.21 -5.41 13.12
N PRO A 291 -5.82 -4.53 12.18
CA PRO A 291 -5.81 -4.82 10.75
C PRO A 291 -4.79 -5.88 10.33
N LEU A 292 -3.65 -5.98 11.01
CA LEU A 292 -2.56 -6.90 10.66
C LEU A 292 -2.98 -8.37 10.74
N GLU A 293 -3.62 -8.77 11.84
CA GLU A 293 -4.09 -10.15 12.00
C GLU A 293 -5.25 -10.46 11.04
N ALA A 294 -6.13 -9.48 10.78
CA ALA A 294 -7.19 -9.65 9.78
C ALA A 294 -6.60 -9.89 8.38
N VAL A 295 -5.63 -9.07 7.95
CA VAL A 295 -4.93 -9.20 6.67
C VAL A 295 -4.33 -10.60 6.51
N ARG A 296 -3.69 -11.11 7.57
CA ARG A 296 -3.10 -12.45 7.57
C ARG A 296 -4.15 -13.54 7.42
N ILE A 297 -5.23 -13.49 8.20
CA ILE A 297 -6.32 -14.48 8.12
C ILE A 297 -6.87 -14.54 6.70
N PHE A 298 -7.13 -13.39 6.09
CA PHE A 298 -7.62 -13.33 4.71
C PHE A 298 -6.59 -13.82 3.69
N ALA A 299 -5.30 -13.52 3.84
CA ALA A 299 -4.25 -13.99 2.94
C ALA A 299 -4.08 -15.51 2.99
N VAL A 300 -4.13 -16.11 4.18
CA VAL A 300 -4.08 -17.56 4.35
C VAL A 300 -5.34 -18.21 3.79
N ALA A 301 -6.51 -17.61 4.04
CA ALA A 301 -7.77 -18.10 3.49
C ALA A 301 -7.79 -18.05 1.95
N SER A 302 -7.32 -16.95 1.34
CA SER A 302 -7.28 -16.81 -0.12
C SER A 302 -6.30 -17.79 -0.77
N ALA A 303 -5.10 -17.96 -0.19
CA ALA A 303 -4.15 -18.96 -0.66
C ALA A 303 -4.66 -20.39 -0.48
N GLY A 304 -5.33 -20.68 0.64
CA GLY A 304 -5.95 -21.97 0.92
C GLY A 304 -7.06 -22.33 -0.07
N LEU A 305 -7.96 -21.37 -0.36
CA LEU A 305 -8.98 -21.51 -1.42
C LEU A 305 -8.33 -21.78 -2.78
N GLY A 306 -7.24 -21.08 -3.05
CA GLY A 306 -6.45 -21.28 -4.22
C GLY A 306 -5.87 -22.69 -4.35
N ALA A 307 -5.20 -23.17 -3.30
CA ALA A 307 -4.62 -24.50 -3.24
C ALA A 307 -5.70 -25.58 -3.43
N LEU A 308 -6.85 -25.44 -2.76
CA LEU A 308 -7.99 -26.33 -2.93
C LEU A 308 -8.49 -26.35 -4.38
N TRP A 309 -8.56 -25.19 -5.03
CA TRP A 309 -8.93 -25.10 -6.44
C TRP A 309 -7.92 -25.79 -7.36
N LEU A 310 -6.63 -25.68 -7.06
CA LEU A 310 -5.58 -26.33 -7.85
C LEU A 310 -5.62 -27.85 -7.70
N VAL A 311 -5.81 -28.35 -6.47
CA VAL A 311 -6.05 -29.78 -6.21
C VAL A 311 -7.28 -30.27 -6.96
N TYR A 312 -8.36 -29.48 -6.98
CA TYR A 312 -9.55 -29.77 -7.77
C TYR A 312 -9.23 -29.86 -9.28
N LEU A 313 -8.43 -28.94 -9.82
CA LEU A 313 -8.04 -28.99 -11.23
C LEU A 313 -7.15 -30.19 -11.58
N LEU A 314 -6.21 -30.56 -10.70
CA LEU A 314 -5.34 -31.72 -10.89
C LEU A 314 -6.12 -33.04 -10.82
N SER A 315 -7.03 -33.16 -9.85
CA SER A 315 -7.88 -34.35 -9.70
C SER A 315 -8.85 -34.58 -10.87
N ARG A 316 -9.24 -33.50 -11.58
CA ARG A 316 -10.13 -33.58 -12.75
C ARG A 316 -9.49 -34.15 -14.01
N LYS A 317 -8.16 -34.25 -14.10
CA LYS A 317 -7.47 -34.89 -15.23
C LYS A 317 -7.92 -36.36 -15.42
N CYS A 318 -8.58 -36.95 -14.42
CA CYS A 318 -9.13 -38.31 -14.45
C CYS A 318 -10.63 -38.45 -14.83
N ARG A 319 -11.42 -37.37 -15.00
CA ARG A 319 -12.86 -37.47 -15.38
C ARG A 319 -13.23 -36.47 -16.49
N SER A 320 -13.40 -36.96 -17.71
CA SER A 320 -13.51 -36.13 -18.94
C SER A 320 -14.86 -35.47 -19.22
N LYS A 321 -15.81 -35.44 -18.29
CA LYS A 321 -17.07 -34.68 -18.48
C LYS A 321 -17.01 -33.38 -17.69
N ALA A 322 -17.09 -32.26 -18.41
CA ALA A 322 -17.23 -30.91 -17.87
C ALA A 322 -18.52 -30.82 -17.04
N SER A 323 -18.46 -31.24 -15.78
CA SER A 323 -19.62 -31.18 -14.89
C SER A 323 -19.95 -29.74 -14.53
N GLU A 324 -21.24 -29.46 -14.48
CA GLU A 324 -21.87 -28.22 -14.00
C GLU A 324 -21.29 -27.76 -12.65
N THR A 325 -20.97 -28.72 -11.77
CA THR A 325 -20.27 -28.50 -10.50
C THR A 325 -18.99 -27.68 -10.64
N GLY A 326 -18.20 -27.92 -11.69
CA GLY A 326 -16.95 -27.19 -11.91
C GLY A 326 -17.16 -25.77 -12.43
N ARG A 327 -18.30 -25.48 -13.08
CA ARG A 327 -18.69 -24.10 -13.43
C ARG A 327 -19.09 -23.34 -12.17
N LEU A 328 -19.92 -23.95 -11.32
CA LEU A 328 -20.34 -23.35 -10.05
C LEU A 328 -19.14 -23.07 -9.13
N TRP A 329 -18.25 -24.06 -8.94
CA TRP A 329 -17.07 -23.89 -8.09
C TRP A 329 -16.16 -22.74 -8.52
N ARG A 330 -15.97 -22.58 -9.84
CA ARG A 330 -15.20 -21.44 -10.37
C ARG A 330 -15.88 -20.12 -10.10
N ALA A 331 -17.19 -20.02 -10.33
CA ALA A 331 -17.94 -18.81 -10.02
C ALA A 331 -17.80 -18.43 -8.53
N VAL A 332 -17.86 -19.42 -7.63
CA VAL A 332 -17.63 -19.20 -6.18
C VAL A 332 -16.23 -18.65 -5.92
N VAL A 333 -15.18 -19.28 -6.48
CA VAL A 333 -13.79 -18.79 -6.31
C VAL A 333 -13.61 -17.38 -6.89
N THR A 334 -14.19 -17.10 -8.06
CA THR A 334 -14.17 -15.77 -8.68
C THR A 334 -14.85 -14.72 -7.81
N ILE A 335 -16.03 -15.01 -7.26
CA ILE A 335 -16.77 -14.08 -6.38
C ILE A 335 -16.01 -13.86 -5.08
N LEU A 336 -15.44 -14.90 -4.48
CA LEU A 336 -14.63 -14.77 -3.26
C LEU A 336 -13.37 -13.92 -3.51
N ALA A 337 -12.64 -14.18 -4.60
CA ALA A 337 -11.49 -13.38 -4.99
C ALA A 337 -11.87 -11.91 -5.24
N TRP A 338 -13.03 -11.66 -5.85
CA TRP A 338 -13.57 -10.32 -6.06
C TRP A 338 -13.89 -9.60 -4.74
N ILE A 339 -14.53 -10.28 -3.79
CA ILE A 339 -14.82 -9.70 -2.46
C ILE A 339 -13.51 -9.34 -1.75
N VAL A 340 -12.54 -10.27 -1.71
CA VAL A 340 -11.25 -10.04 -1.04
C VAL A 340 -10.49 -8.88 -1.70
N MET A 341 -10.44 -8.84 -3.04
CA MET A 341 -9.82 -7.74 -3.79
C MET A 341 -10.38 -6.38 -3.37
N TRP A 342 -11.71 -6.20 -3.37
CA TRP A 342 -12.33 -4.92 -2.99
C TRP A 342 -12.18 -4.57 -1.51
N VAL A 343 -12.28 -5.56 -0.61
CA VAL A 343 -12.06 -5.33 0.83
C VAL A 343 -10.65 -4.79 1.06
N PHE A 344 -9.64 -5.40 0.44
CA PHE A 344 -8.25 -4.98 0.61
C PHE A 344 -7.95 -3.63 -0.02
N LEU A 345 -8.50 -3.35 -1.21
CA LEU A 345 -8.39 -2.02 -1.81
C LEU A 345 -9.09 -0.94 -0.96
N GLY A 346 -10.23 -1.26 -0.35
CA GLY A 346 -10.95 -0.38 0.56
C GLY A 346 -10.17 -0.11 1.85
N VAL A 347 -9.63 -1.14 2.49
CA VAL A 347 -8.76 -1.00 3.67
C VAL A 347 -7.52 -0.16 3.33
N PHE A 348 -6.88 -0.44 2.20
CA PHE A 348 -5.73 0.33 1.74
C PHE A 348 -6.07 1.80 1.48
N THR A 349 -7.25 2.07 0.90
CA THR A 349 -7.74 3.44 0.68
C THR A 349 -7.99 4.17 1.99
N ALA A 350 -8.63 3.53 2.97
CA ALA A 350 -8.86 4.10 4.29
C ALA A 350 -7.53 4.38 5.01
N LEU A 351 -6.58 3.45 4.91
CA LEU A 351 -5.24 3.60 5.47
C LEU A 351 -4.52 4.80 4.85
N ARG A 352 -4.52 4.91 3.52
CA ARG A 352 -3.90 6.03 2.80
C ARG A 352 -4.56 7.36 3.16
N ALA A 353 -5.89 7.42 3.21
CA ALA A 353 -6.62 8.63 3.58
C ALA A 353 -6.26 9.11 5.00
N ARG A 354 -6.19 8.18 5.96
CA ARG A 354 -5.75 8.50 7.32
C ARG A 354 -4.30 8.95 7.37
N SER A 355 -3.43 8.34 6.58
CA SER A 355 -2.02 8.75 6.49
C SER A 355 -1.88 10.18 5.99
N ILE A 356 -2.62 10.54 4.93
CA ILE A 356 -2.63 11.91 4.38
C ILE A 356 -3.18 12.91 5.40
N GLU A 357 -4.23 12.55 6.13
CA GLU A 357 -4.82 13.40 7.18
C GLU A 357 -3.83 13.69 8.32
N VAL A 358 -3.09 12.65 8.75
CA VAL A 358 -2.15 12.74 9.88
C VAL A 358 -0.83 13.41 9.47
N ALA A 359 -0.26 13.06 8.30
CA ALA A 359 1.00 13.63 7.82
C ALA A 359 0.83 15.02 7.18
N GLY A 360 -0.37 15.33 6.68
CA GLY A 360 -0.67 16.61 6.03
C GLY A 360 0.15 16.85 4.77
N ALA A 361 0.61 18.09 4.56
CA ALA A 361 1.36 18.50 3.38
C ALA A 361 2.77 17.89 3.28
N SER A 362 3.24 17.20 4.33
CA SER A 362 4.55 16.56 4.34
C SER A 362 4.59 15.20 3.62
N ASP A 363 3.42 14.68 3.23
CA ASP A 363 3.30 13.38 2.56
C ASP A 363 3.74 13.44 1.09
N LYS A 364 4.96 12.98 0.83
CA LYS A 364 5.54 12.90 -0.52
C LYS A 364 4.86 11.86 -1.42
N SER A 365 4.00 10.98 -0.89
CA SER A 365 3.26 10.01 -1.70
C SER A 365 2.23 10.66 -2.65
N ASN A 366 1.94 11.95 -2.46
CA ASN A 366 1.07 12.75 -3.33
C ASN A 366 1.79 13.36 -4.55
N GLU A 367 3.11 13.23 -4.64
CA GLU A 367 3.87 13.71 -5.79
C GLU A 367 3.91 12.66 -6.91
N TRP A 368 3.75 13.14 -8.15
CA TRP A 368 3.86 12.30 -9.34
C TRP A 368 5.32 11.97 -9.65
N SER A 369 5.64 10.68 -9.69
CA SER A 369 6.93 10.18 -10.16
C SER A 369 6.83 9.57 -11.57
N PHE A 370 7.96 9.43 -12.25
CA PHE A 370 8.00 8.75 -13.55
C PHE A 370 7.44 7.32 -13.46
N GLY A 371 7.83 6.57 -12.42
CA GLY A 371 7.34 5.20 -12.19
C GLY A 371 5.82 5.13 -12.03
N GLN A 372 5.22 6.13 -11.38
CA GLN A 372 3.78 6.23 -11.21
C GLN A 372 3.03 6.49 -12.53
N ILE A 373 3.58 7.31 -13.43
CA ILE A 373 3.01 7.52 -14.77
C ILE A 373 3.06 6.21 -15.57
N VAL A 374 4.20 5.51 -15.52
CA VAL A 374 4.38 4.20 -16.18
C VAL A 374 3.40 3.16 -15.62
N ALA A 375 3.15 3.17 -14.32
CA ALA A 375 2.18 2.26 -13.69
C ALA A 375 0.77 2.45 -14.26
N VAL A 376 0.34 3.70 -14.52
CA VAL A 376 -0.97 3.98 -15.15
C VAL A 376 -0.95 3.57 -16.62
N ALA A 377 0.15 3.85 -17.31
CA ALA A 377 0.32 3.52 -18.73
C ALA A 377 0.27 2.00 -19.00
N ALA A 378 0.55 1.15 -18.01
CA ALA A 378 0.46 -0.31 -18.13
C ALA A 378 -0.92 -0.80 -18.59
N TRP A 379 -1.98 -0.04 -18.35
CA TRP A 379 -3.35 -0.40 -18.72
C TRP A 379 -3.79 0.15 -20.09
N VAL A 380 -3.04 1.09 -20.66
CA VAL A 380 -3.35 1.71 -21.96
C VAL A 380 -3.47 0.67 -23.09
N PRO A 381 -2.57 -0.33 -23.22
CA PRO A 381 -2.70 -1.34 -24.28
C PRO A 381 -4.02 -2.11 -24.23
N VAL A 382 -4.52 -2.45 -23.03
CA VAL A 382 -5.79 -3.16 -22.86
C VAL A 382 -6.95 -2.30 -23.34
N LEU A 383 -6.97 -1.02 -22.95
CA LEU A 383 -8.01 -0.07 -23.35
C LEU A 383 -8.00 0.20 -24.86
N LEU A 384 -6.81 0.42 -25.44
CA LEU A 384 -6.66 0.65 -26.87
C LEU A 384 -7.07 -0.57 -27.69
N ASN A 385 -6.66 -1.78 -27.28
CA ASN A 385 -7.07 -3.00 -27.96
C ASN A 385 -8.59 -3.21 -27.86
N PHE A 386 -9.20 -2.84 -26.73
CA PHE A 386 -10.64 -2.96 -26.56
C PHE A 386 -11.39 -2.02 -27.52
N ILE A 387 -10.99 -0.75 -27.57
CA ILE A 387 -11.57 0.25 -28.48
C ILE A 387 -11.35 -0.16 -29.94
N TYR A 388 -10.15 -0.64 -30.27
CA TYR A 388 -9.82 -1.07 -31.62
C TYR A 388 -10.71 -2.24 -32.07
N ILE A 389 -10.87 -3.29 -31.25
CA ILE A 389 -11.75 -4.43 -31.58
C ILE A 389 -13.22 -3.99 -31.64
N LEU A 390 -13.64 -3.03 -30.82
CA LEU A 390 -14.98 -2.49 -30.84
C LEU A 390 -15.31 -1.79 -32.18
N ILE A 391 -14.33 -1.06 -32.75
CA ILE A 391 -14.47 -0.33 -34.01
C ILE A 391 -14.28 -1.25 -35.22
N ALA A 392 -13.20 -2.01 -35.26
CA ALA A 392 -12.80 -2.83 -36.41
C ALA A 392 -13.52 -4.19 -36.48
N GLY A 393 -14.11 -4.63 -35.37
CA GLY A 393 -14.62 -6.00 -35.24
C GLY A 393 -13.52 -7.01 -34.92
N VAL A 394 -13.92 -8.20 -34.46
CA VAL A 394 -12.98 -9.24 -34.00
C VAL A 394 -12.11 -9.77 -35.15
N ASP A 395 -12.70 -10.02 -36.32
CA ASP A 395 -11.99 -10.61 -37.45
C ASP A 395 -10.97 -9.63 -38.05
N GLY A 396 -11.37 -8.36 -38.22
CA GLY A 396 -10.47 -7.29 -38.68
C GLY A 396 -9.30 -7.09 -37.74
N ALA A 397 -9.55 -7.14 -36.42
CA ALA A 397 -8.52 -6.92 -35.41
C ALA A 397 -7.59 -8.14 -35.18
N GLN A 398 -8.06 -9.36 -35.42
CA GLN A 398 -7.20 -10.55 -35.35
C GLN A 398 -6.35 -10.68 -36.62
N ASN A 399 -6.93 -10.43 -37.79
CA ASN A 399 -6.21 -10.51 -39.05
C ASN A 399 -5.13 -9.42 -39.16
N SER A 400 -5.34 -8.23 -38.59
CA SER A 400 -4.32 -7.16 -38.57
C SER A 400 -3.12 -7.47 -37.67
N LYS A 401 -3.23 -8.45 -36.76
CA LYS A 401 -2.13 -8.87 -35.86
C LYS A 401 -1.30 -10.02 -36.45
N LEU A 402 -1.73 -10.61 -37.57
CA LEU A 402 -1.00 -11.66 -38.25
C LEU A 402 0.02 -11.05 -39.23
N PRO A 403 1.20 -11.66 -39.38
CA PRO A 403 2.13 -11.31 -40.45
C PRO A 403 1.47 -11.50 -41.83
N ASP A 404 1.88 -10.71 -42.82
CA ASP A 404 1.38 -10.81 -44.19
C ASP A 404 1.47 -12.26 -44.71
N GLY A 405 0.37 -12.75 -45.27
CA GLY A 405 0.25 -14.11 -45.81
C GLY A 405 -0.37 -15.16 -44.88
N TYR A 406 -0.79 -14.79 -43.68
CA TYR A 406 -1.53 -15.67 -42.76
C TYR A 406 -2.98 -15.20 -42.59
N GLU A 407 -3.93 -16.14 -42.69
CA GLU A 407 -5.38 -15.87 -42.54
C GLU A 407 -5.99 -16.77 -41.45
N VAL A 408 -6.85 -16.21 -40.60
CA VAL A 408 -7.61 -16.99 -39.63
C VAL A 408 -8.76 -17.70 -40.34
N THR A 409 -8.63 -19.01 -40.57
CA THR A 409 -9.74 -19.83 -41.04
C THR A 409 -10.50 -20.43 -39.85
N ILE A 410 -11.79 -20.13 -39.75
CA ILE A 410 -12.66 -20.82 -38.80
C ILE A 410 -12.88 -22.23 -39.35
N SER A 411 -12.25 -23.22 -38.74
CA SER A 411 -12.58 -24.63 -39.00
C SER A 411 -14.02 -24.88 -38.53
N THR A 412 -14.98 -24.73 -39.42
CA THR A 412 -16.30 -25.36 -39.26
C THR A 412 -16.06 -26.86 -39.31
N GLY A 413 -15.91 -27.46 -38.13
CA GLY A 413 -15.82 -28.90 -37.98
C GLY A 413 -17.08 -29.52 -38.56
N ASN A 414 -16.99 -30.00 -39.79
CA ASN A 414 -18.07 -30.66 -40.50
C ASN A 414 -18.30 -32.02 -39.82
N ALA A 415 -19.24 -32.04 -38.88
CA ALA A 415 -19.90 -33.26 -38.45
C ALA A 415 -20.79 -33.73 -39.62
N GLY A 416 -20.17 -34.43 -40.57
CA GLY A 416 -20.81 -34.91 -41.78
C GLY A 416 -20.09 -36.15 -42.28
N GLY A 417 -20.14 -37.22 -41.50
CA GLY A 417 -20.12 -38.56 -42.09
C GLY A 417 -21.51 -38.84 -42.61
N ASP A 418 -21.67 -38.96 -43.93
CA ASP A 418 -22.35 -40.10 -44.56
C ASP A 418 -22.20 -39.98 -46.08
N GLY A 419 -21.84 -41.07 -46.75
CA GLY A 419 -21.54 -41.05 -48.18
C GLY A 419 -20.94 -42.35 -48.68
N ASP A 420 -21.66 -43.43 -48.39
CA ASP A 420 -21.51 -44.78 -48.92
C ASP A 420 -21.10 -44.82 -50.40
N GLY A 421 -20.17 -45.72 -50.73
CA GLY A 421 -19.58 -45.85 -52.07
C GLY A 421 -19.21 -47.28 -52.38
N LYS A 422 -20.21 -48.17 -52.37
CA LYS A 422 -20.16 -49.45 -53.11
C LYS A 422 -20.49 -49.20 -54.58
N ALA A 423 -19.61 -49.66 -55.47
CA ALA A 423 -19.97 -50.31 -56.73
C ALA A 423 -18.93 -51.40 -57.00
#